data_AF-A0A2M7B021-F1
#
_entry.id   AF-A0A2M7B021-F1
#
_cell.length_a   1.000
_cell.length_b   1.000
_cell.length_c   1.000
_cell.angle_alpha   90.00
_cell.angle_beta   90.00
_cell.angle_gamma   90.00
#
_symmetry.space_group_name_H-M   'P 1'
#
loop_
_entity.id
_entity.type
_entity.pdbx_description
1 polymer ?
#
loop_
_entity_poly.entity_id
_entity_poly.type
_entity_poly.pdbx_seq_one_letter_code
_entity_poly.pdbx_strand_id
1 'polypeptide(L)'
;MKRVIFKNATELHRKSTEKDTSVKFCDNLWLILFLFLTTSSYGSVVYITNEEDLKNIFTLGVSTSTQDILVIPPMLLKNLSDENKAAVKKLYMGKKYIFAGTTYTEVILPVLFNAKLNEDVKEQIENGKKVYYEVFGEEASVFYPYLDIISEDIIKILVQSGYSVFVTSFSVQKDLRSQTDIIPADLSRWSGLPVQNLAWEYIKRAKLKLTEYANSKFYDAEKFDAAKEELYNLEKPIWFENYKSCDEDKKKENDLWFRAGLSNVYRAIGQDLPPEISVPIYISSSRNPLLDATTSEYILYFADDTDNIFLSSCSLLAFGVKKSTIEIVFDIFISSVSDEVIDIYIDLNKKNNAGSTSFIGGHNGFTDSLSAWEYAVSVSTNSAKLFRYNRTGPPVRVGFFAVNNFLDNNLIEVRIPENYILGNPKKWGYIVAGFLPSGDIFDIIGYDVPISETVIQVPALRSK
;
A
#
# COMPACT_ATOMS: atom_id res chain seq x y z
N MET A 1 -51.04 -1.56 -1.25
CA MET A 1 -51.76 -2.19 -0.12
C MET A 1 -50.82 -2.19 1.08
N LYS A 2 -51.23 -1.51 2.17
CA LYS A 2 -50.78 -1.55 3.60
C LYS A 2 -49.27 -1.74 3.90
N ARG A 3 -48.48 -0.80 4.47
CA ARG A 3 -48.61 0.20 5.57
C ARG A 3 -48.33 -0.39 6.97
N VAL A 4 -47.74 0.47 7.83
CA VAL A 4 -47.77 0.55 9.33
C VAL A 4 -46.68 -0.33 10.02
N ILE A 5 -46.00 0.01 11.14
CA ILE A 5 -46.25 0.88 12.33
C ILE A 5 -44.89 1.28 12.98
N PHE A 6 -44.65 2.47 13.57
CA PHE A 6 -44.98 2.97 14.94
C PHE A 6 -44.76 4.51 14.96
N LYS A 7 -45.69 5.43 15.34
CA LYS A 7 -46.30 5.82 16.67
C LYS A 7 -45.27 5.97 17.79
N ASN A 8 -45.21 6.98 18.67
CA ASN A 8 -45.93 8.23 19.03
C ASN A 8 -44.98 8.94 20.06
N ALA A 9 -44.73 10.26 20.07
CA ALA A 9 -45.53 11.39 20.56
C ALA A 9 -45.70 11.49 22.11
N THR A 10 -45.13 12.59 22.68
CA THR A 10 -45.58 13.44 23.82
C THR A 10 -45.58 12.80 25.23
N GLU A 11 -45.30 13.43 26.39
CA GLU A 11 -45.43 14.81 26.90
C GLU A 11 -44.87 14.86 28.34
N LEU A 12 -44.37 16.01 28.85
CA LEU A 12 -44.60 16.44 30.24
C LEU A 12 -44.24 17.93 30.48
N HIS A 13 -45.12 18.56 31.24
CA HIS A 13 -45.43 19.97 31.47
C HIS A 13 -44.57 20.67 32.56
N ARG A 14 -44.34 22.01 32.47
CA ARG A 14 -44.97 23.08 33.30
C ARG A 14 -44.07 24.32 33.64
N LYS A 15 -44.71 25.49 33.48
CA LYS A 15 -44.39 26.93 33.76
C LYS A 15 -43.76 27.37 35.12
N SER A 16 -42.99 28.48 35.08
CA SER A 16 -43.17 29.77 35.84
C SER A 16 -42.16 30.85 35.33
N THR A 17 -42.52 31.95 34.65
CA THR A 17 -42.87 33.34 35.11
C THR A 17 -41.94 34.04 36.13
N GLU A 18 -41.26 35.11 35.69
CA GLU A 18 -41.05 36.48 36.30
C GLU A 18 -39.75 37.10 35.71
N LYS A 19 -39.69 38.26 35.00
CA LYS A 19 -39.94 39.70 35.28
C LYS A 19 -38.65 40.48 35.63
N ASP A 20 -38.46 41.62 34.95
CA ASP A 20 -37.56 42.77 35.24
C ASP A 20 -36.03 42.55 35.09
N THR A 21 -35.18 43.44 34.55
CA THR A 21 -35.21 44.91 34.40
C THR A 21 -34.22 45.36 33.29
N SER A 22 -34.47 46.56 32.77
CA SER A 22 -33.68 47.38 31.86
C SER A 22 -32.34 47.90 32.41
N VAL A 23 -31.29 47.98 31.59
CA VAL A 23 -30.33 49.10 31.58
C VAL A 23 -29.86 49.39 30.15
N LYS A 24 -30.10 50.62 29.70
CA LYS A 24 -29.50 51.24 28.50
C LYS A 24 -28.07 51.68 28.82
N PHE A 25 -27.14 51.49 27.89
CA PHE A 25 -26.01 52.40 27.71
C PHE A 25 -25.71 52.56 26.22
N CYS A 26 -25.92 53.79 25.73
CA CYS A 26 -25.40 54.27 24.46
C CYS A 26 -23.88 54.48 24.55
N ASP A 27 -23.27 54.68 23.38
CA ASP A 27 -21.94 55.25 23.13
C ASP A 27 -20.81 54.25 22.91
N ASN A 28 -20.63 53.86 21.64
CA ASN A 28 -19.37 54.05 20.92
C ASN A 28 -19.52 53.67 19.43
N LEU A 29 -20.06 54.63 18.68
CA LEU A 29 -19.86 54.75 17.25
C LEU A 29 -18.44 55.35 17.08
N TRP A 30 -17.45 54.60 16.57
CA TRP A 30 -16.18 55.05 15.91
C TRP A 30 -14.97 54.09 15.99
N LEU A 31 -15.12 52.76 16.02
CA LEU A 31 -13.96 51.86 15.87
C LEU A 31 -14.30 50.45 15.34
N ILE A 32 -15.03 50.38 14.23
CA ILE A 32 -15.05 49.18 13.37
C ILE A 32 -14.96 49.65 11.91
N LEU A 33 -13.83 50.28 11.60
CA LEU A 33 -13.32 50.40 10.23
C LEU A 33 -12.04 49.55 10.23
N PHE A 34 -11.90 48.64 9.27
CA PHE A 34 -10.83 47.63 9.14
C PHE A 34 -10.97 46.36 9.99
N LEU A 35 -11.90 45.49 9.60
CA LEU A 35 -11.71 44.03 9.56
C LEU A 35 -12.73 43.42 8.58
N PHE A 36 -12.74 43.90 7.34
CA PHE A 36 -13.26 43.11 6.22
C PHE A 36 -12.15 42.16 5.79
N LEU A 37 -11.94 41.08 6.56
CA LEU A 37 -11.45 39.85 5.98
C LEU A 37 -12.63 39.27 5.21
N THR A 38 -12.71 39.61 3.92
CA THR A 38 -13.62 38.93 3.02
C THR A 38 -13.16 37.47 2.95
N THR A 39 -13.78 36.59 3.73
CA THR A 39 -13.85 35.18 3.37
C THR A 39 -14.71 35.13 2.11
N SER A 40 -14.10 35.35 0.95
CA SER A 40 -14.73 35.08 -0.33
C SER A 40 -14.99 33.57 -0.37
N SER A 41 -16.20 33.15 -0.03
CA SER A 41 -16.61 31.77 -0.24
C SER A 41 -16.67 31.55 -1.75
N TYR A 42 -15.74 30.75 -2.28
CA TYR A 42 -15.89 30.25 -3.64
C TYR A 42 -17.20 29.46 -3.78
N GLY A 43 -17.68 29.34 -5.02
CA GLY A 43 -18.83 28.53 -5.36
C GLY A 43 -18.55 27.03 -5.21
N SER A 44 -19.40 26.19 -5.79
CA SER A 44 -19.19 24.74 -5.80
C SER A 44 -17.89 24.35 -6.51
N VAL A 45 -17.20 23.34 -5.98
CA VAL A 45 -16.11 22.66 -6.71
C VAL A 45 -16.71 21.59 -7.61
N VAL A 46 -16.39 21.66 -8.91
CA VAL A 46 -16.87 20.71 -9.92
C VAL A 46 -15.66 19.97 -10.49
N TYR A 47 -15.58 18.68 -10.18
CA TYR A 47 -14.56 17.79 -10.71
C TYR A 47 -15.03 17.19 -12.04
N ILE A 48 -14.29 17.44 -13.11
CA ILE A 48 -14.65 17.04 -14.47
C ILE A 48 -13.95 15.73 -14.79
N THR A 49 -14.72 14.67 -15.05
CA THR A 49 -14.17 13.32 -15.24
C THR A 49 -14.05 12.93 -16.72
N ASN A 50 -14.80 13.59 -17.60
CA ASN A 50 -14.86 13.26 -19.02
C ASN A 50 -15.28 14.48 -19.87
N GLU A 51 -15.22 14.36 -21.20
CA GLU A 51 -15.63 15.44 -22.11
C GLU A 51 -17.14 15.72 -22.12
N GLU A 52 -17.98 14.76 -21.74
CA GLU A 52 -19.44 14.97 -21.67
C GLU A 52 -19.80 15.88 -20.50
N ASP A 53 -19.10 15.77 -19.37
CA ASP A 53 -19.20 16.71 -18.24
C ASP A 53 -18.89 18.15 -18.70
N LEU A 54 -17.87 18.33 -19.56
CA LEU A 54 -17.54 19.64 -20.15
C LEU A 54 -18.66 20.17 -21.04
N LYS A 55 -19.24 19.33 -21.90
CA LYS A 55 -20.37 19.73 -22.74
C LYS A 55 -21.58 20.12 -21.91
N ASN A 56 -21.85 19.40 -20.82
CA ASN A 56 -22.91 19.77 -19.87
C ASN A 56 -22.63 21.15 -19.27
N ILE A 57 -21.38 21.47 -18.92
CA ILE A 57 -21.00 22.81 -18.46
C ILE A 57 -21.24 23.87 -19.54
N PHE A 58 -20.87 23.60 -20.79
CA PHE A 58 -21.04 24.54 -21.91
C PHE A 58 -22.52 24.77 -22.28
N THR A 59 -23.35 23.72 -22.19
CA THR A 59 -24.75 23.74 -22.67
C THR A 59 -25.75 24.14 -21.59
N LEU A 60 -25.62 23.59 -20.39
CA LEU A 60 -26.57 23.79 -19.30
C LEU A 60 -26.18 24.96 -18.38
N GLY A 61 -24.91 25.36 -18.40
CA GLY A 61 -24.35 26.35 -17.48
C GLY A 61 -24.41 25.82 -16.05
N VAL A 62 -23.30 25.29 -15.54
CA VAL A 62 -23.25 24.90 -14.13
C VAL A 62 -23.28 26.18 -13.29
N SER A 63 -24.38 26.34 -12.54
CA SER A 63 -24.62 27.31 -11.48
C SER A 63 -24.71 28.81 -11.86
N THR A 64 -25.43 29.55 -11.01
CA THR A 64 -25.73 30.99 -11.09
C THR A 64 -24.67 31.88 -10.42
N SER A 65 -23.58 31.30 -9.92
CA SER A 65 -22.49 32.00 -9.20
C SER A 65 -21.30 32.32 -10.12
N THR A 66 -20.65 33.48 -9.91
CA THR A 66 -19.47 33.92 -10.68
C THR A 66 -18.14 33.41 -10.09
N GLN A 67 -18.15 32.39 -9.23
CA GLN A 67 -16.98 31.95 -8.46
C GLN A 67 -16.84 30.42 -8.30
N ASP A 68 -17.51 29.62 -9.13
CA ASP A 68 -17.36 28.17 -9.09
C ASP A 68 -15.94 27.74 -9.49
N ILE A 69 -15.43 26.67 -8.87
CA ILE A 69 -14.11 26.12 -9.15
C ILE A 69 -14.26 24.88 -10.03
N LEU A 70 -13.57 24.88 -11.17
CA LEU A 70 -13.49 23.73 -12.07
C LEU A 70 -12.14 23.05 -11.89
N VAL A 71 -12.19 21.73 -11.73
CA VAL A 71 -11.00 20.87 -11.68
C VAL A 71 -11.05 19.95 -12.89
N ILE A 72 -10.06 20.06 -13.78
CA ILE A 72 -9.91 19.18 -14.94
C ILE A 72 -8.60 18.40 -14.74
N PRO A 73 -8.63 17.07 -14.65
CA PRO A 73 -7.43 16.25 -14.55
C PRO A 73 -6.46 16.56 -15.71
N PRO A 74 -5.15 16.72 -15.46
CA PRO A 74 -4.17 17.05 -16.50
C PRO A 74 -4.21 16.10 -17.69
N MET A 75 -4.37 14.79 -17.47
CA MET A 75 -4.49 13.83 -18.57
C MET A 75 -5.74 14.03 -19.42
N LEU A 76 -6.86 14.43 -18.84
CA LEU A 76 -8.04 14.82 -19.61
C LEU A 76 -7.78 16.11 -20.37
N LEU A 77 -7.25 17.13 -19.68
CA LEU A 77 -6.96 18.46 -20.24
C LEU A 77 -6.01 18.40 -21.44
N LYS A 78 -4.95 17.58 -21.35
CA LYS A 78 -3.97 17.32 -22.41
C LYS A 78 -4.61 16.71 -23.65
N ASN A 79 -5.56 15.80 -23.46
CA ASN A 79 -6.18 15.00 -24.51
C ASN A 79 -7.51 15.56 -25.05
N LEU A 80 -7.97 16.70 -24.55
CA LEU A 80 -9.15 17.37 -25.11
C LEU A 80 -8.97 17.67 -26.61
N SER A 81 -10.08 17.56 -27.35
CA SER A 81 -10.13 18.04 -28.74
C SER A 81 -9.79 19.53 -28.83
N ASP A 82 -9.29 20.00 -29.98
CA ASP A 82 -8.95 21.41 -30.19
C ASP A 82 -10.15 22.34 -29.97
N GLU A 83 -11.34 21.89 -30.34
CA GLU A 83 -12.60 22.60 -30.09
C GLU A 83 -12.87 22.73 -28.58
N ASN A 84 -12.74 21.65 -27.83
CA ASN A 84 -12.93 21.66 -26.38
C ASN A 84 -11.86 22.48 -25.66
N LYS A 85 -10.59 22.43 -26.09
CA LYS A 85 -9.52 23.28 -25.55
C LYS A 85 -9.83 24.75 -25.76
N ALA A 86 -10.30 25.12 -26.95
CA ALA A 86 -10.71 26.50 -27.25
C ALA A 86 -11.89 26.94 -26.37
N ALA A 87 -12.88 26.06 -26.18
CA ALA A 87 -14.04 26.34 -25.33
C ALA A 87 -13.65 26.51 -23.85
N VAL A 88 -12.81 25.62 -23.31
CA VAL A 88 -12.27 25.72 -21.95
C VAL A 88 -11.45 27.01 -21.77
N LYS A 89 -10.61 27.37 -22.74
CA LYS A 89 -9.85 28.62 -22.71
C LYS A 89 -10.74 29.87 -22.74
N LYS A 90 -11.85 29.83 -23.49
CA LYS A 90 -12.85 30.90 -23.50
C LYS A 90 -13.52 31.07 -22.13
N LEU A 91 -13.86 29.96 -21.45
CA LEU A 91 -14.37 30.01 -20.08
C LEU A 91 -13.35 30.61 -19.11
N TYR A 92 -12.08 30.22 -19.24
CA TYR A 92 -10.98 30.76 -18.45
C TYR A 92 -10.84 32.27 -18.62
N MET A 93 -10.76 32.74 -19.87
CA MET A 93 -10.67 34.18 -20.19
C MET A 93 -11.89 34.98 -19.73
N GLY A 94 -13.08 34.36 -19.74
CA GLY A 94 -14.30 34.97 -19.25
C GLY A 94 -14.32 35.21 -17.73
N LYS A 95 -13.37 34.65 -16.97
CA LYS A 95 -13.26 34.76 -15.50
C LYS A 95 -14.53 34.40 -14.73
N LYS A 96 -15.43 33.64 -15.35
CA LYS A 96 -16.67 33.14 -14.73
C LYS A 96 -16.37 32.00 -13.75
N TYR A 97 -15.31 31.25 -14.03
CA TYR A 97 -14.88 30.09 -13.27
C TYR A 97 -13.41 30.24 -12.87
N ILE A 98 -13.04 29.62 -11.76
CA ILE A 98 -11.65 29.45 -11.34
C ILE A 98 -11.21 28.04 -11.70
N PHE A 99 -10.10 27.91 -12.41
CA PHE A 99 -9.56 26.62 -12.76
C PHE A 99 -8.46 26.27 -11.77
N ALA A 100 -8.62 25.16 -11.05
CA ALA A 100 -7.61 24.67 -10.12
C ALA A 100 -6.67 23.68 -10.83
N GLY A 101 -5.38 23.76 -10.50
CA GLY A 101 -4.42 22.71 -10.83
C GLY A 101 -4.63 21.49 -9.93
N THR A 102 -4.15 20.33 -10.37
CA THR A 102 -4.11 19.10 -9.58
C THR A 102 -2.95 18.21 -10.04
N THR A 103 -2.78 17.04 -9.42
CA THR A 103 -1.71 16.08 -9.74
C THR A 103 -1.82 15.55 -11.18
N TYR A 104 -0.70 15.23 -11.80
CA TYR A 104 -0.65 14.75 -13.19
C TYR A 104 -1.48 13.49 -13.45
N THR A 105 -1.32 12.42 -12.65
CA THR A 105 -2.03 11.13 -12.84
C THR A 105 -3.06 10.79 -11.77
N GLU A 106 -3.69 11.81 -11.16
CA GLU A 106 -4.75 11.61 -10.14
C GLU A 106 -4.29 10.73 -8.96
N VAL A 107 -3.13 11.09 -8.39
CA VAL A 107 -2.50 10.38 -7.28
C VAL A 107 -2.73 11.10 -5.94
N ILE A 108 -2.67 10.35 -4.84
CA ILE A 108 -2.81 10.89 -3.49
C ILE A 108 -1.41 11.25 -2.97
N LEU A 109 -1.05 12.54 -3.02
CA LEU A 109 0.30 12.99 -2.67
C LEU A 109 0.76 12.54 -1.27
N PRO A 110 -0.08 12.58 -0.21
CA PRO A 110 0.33 12.05 1.10
C PRO A 110 0.68 10.55 1.10
N VAL A 111 0.07 9.75 0.23
CA VAL A 111 0.38 8.31 0.11
C VAL A 111 1.76 8.12 -0.51
N LEU A 112 2.08 8.84 -1.58
CA LEU A 112 3.41 8.81 -2.20
C LEU A 112 4.50 9.29 -1.23
N PHE A 113 4.22 10.36 -0.49
CA PHE A 113 5.12 10.88 0.54
C PHE A 113 5.36 9.83 1.64
N ASN A 114 4.30 9.16 2.12
CA ASN A 114 4.42 8.09 3.11
C ASN A 114 5.24 6.90 2.59
N ALA A 115 5.07 6.54 1.31
CA ALA A 115 5.84 5.51 0.61
C ALA A 115 7.31 5.92 0.32
N LYS A 116 7.75 7.11 0.75
CA LYS A 116 9.09 7.68 0.53
C LYS A 116 9.40 8.01 -0.93
N LEU A 117 8.38 8.26 -1.74
CA LEU A 117 8.47 8.69 -3.14
C LEU A 117 8.42 10.22 -3.26
N ASN A 118 9.25 10.92 -2.47
CA ASN A 118 9.21 12.39 -2.36
C ASN A 118 9.47 13.11 -3.69
N GLU A 119 10.25 12.51 -4.58
CA GLU A 119 10.50 13.10 -5.89
C GLU A 119 9.28 12.92 -6.82
N ASP A 120 8.54 11.81 -6.75
CA ASP A 120 7.30 11.68 -7.55
C ASP A 120 6.23 12.65 -7.06
N VAL A 121 6.17 12.94 -5.76
CA VAL A 121 5.28 13.98 -5.23
C VAL A 121 5.52 15.31 -5.96
N LYS A 122 6.79 15.71 -6.13
CA LYS A 122 7.13 16.94 -6.85
C LYS A 122 6.83 16.82 -8.34
N GLU A 123 7.26 15.72 -8.98
CA GLU A 123 7.07 15.54 -10.41
C GLU A 123 5.58 15.49 -10.80
N GLN A 124 4.72 14.90 -9.96
CA GLN A 124 3.27 14.89 -10.13
C GLN A 124 2.66 16.29 -10.06
N ILE A 125 3.18 17.16 -9.19
CA ILE A 125 2.76 18.56 -9.10
C ILE A 125 3.26 19.35 -10.31
N GLU A 126 4.54 19.24 -10.65
CA GLU A 126 5.16 20.00 -11.74
C GLU A 126 4.62 19.59 -13.12
N ASN A 127 4.41 18.30 -13.36
CA ASN A 127 3.81 17.84 -14.62
C ASN A 127 2.35 18.28 -14.75
N GLY A 128 1.56 18.25 -13.66
CA GLY A 128 0.21 18.79 -13.66
C GLY A 128 0.18 20.29 -13.97
N LYS A 129 1.11 21.04 -13.36
CA LYS A 129 1.31 22.47 -13.61
C LYS A 129 1.72 22.76 -15.05
N LYS A 130 2.62 21.96 -15.62
CA LYS A 130 3.06 22.08 -17.01
C LYS A 130 1.90 21.95 -17.98
N VAL A 131 1.08 20.92 -17.85
CA VAL A 131 -0.10 20.72 -18.72
C VAL A 131 -1.09 21.88 -18.57
N TYR A 132 -1.32 22.35 -17.34
CA TYR A 132 -2.16 23.51 -17.09
C TYR A 132 -1.65 24.75 -17.85
N TYR A 133 -0.34 25.04 -17.73
CA TYR A 133 0.29 26.16 -18.41
C TYR A 133 0.21 26.05 -19.94
N GLU A 134 0.42 24.86 -20.51
CA GLU A 134 0.33 24.62 -21.95
C GLU A 134 -1.06 24.98 -22.52
N VAL A 135 -2.14 24.78 -21.75
CA VAL A 135 -3.51 25.11 -22.21
C VAL A 135 -3.86 26.57 -21.94
N PHE A 136 -3.61 27.05 -20.72
CA PHE A 136 -4.09 28.37 -20.27
C PHE A 136 -3.10 29.50 -20.52
N GLY A 137 -1.80 29.21 -20.64
CA GLY A 137 -0.72 30.19 -20.78
C GLY A 137 -0.35 30.90 -19.47
N GLU A 138 -0.89 30.45 -18.34
CA GLU A 138 -0.66 30.99 -17.00
C GLU A 138 -0.52 29.84 -16.01
N GLU A 139 0.20 30.07 -14.90
CA GLU A 139 0.34 29.06 -13.83
C GLU A 139 -0.91 29.04 -12.93
N ALA A 140 -1.32 27.84 -12.49
CA ALA A 140 -2.40 27.70 -11.52
C ALA A 140 -1.97 28.22 -10.14
N SER A 141 -2.78 29.10 -9.54
CA SER A 141 -2.56 29.60 -8.18
C SER A 141 -3.34 28.82 -7.10
N VAL A 142 -4.35 28.05 -7.54
CA VAL A 142 -5.24 27.22 -6.72
C VAL A 142 -4.96 25.75 -7.02
N PHE A 143 -4.81 24.95 -5.97
CA PHE A 143 -4.60 23.50 -6.05
C PHE A 143 -5.81 22.72 -5.53
N TYR A 144 -6.19 21.67 -6.23
CA TYR A 144 -7.15 20.67 -5.75
C TYR A 144 -6.39 19.38 -5.39
N PRO A 145 -6.34 18.98 -4.10
CA PRO A 145 -5.80 17.70 -3.70
C PRO A 145 -6.76 16.57 -4.10
N TYR A 146 -6.24 15.56 -4.79
CA TYR A 146 -7.05 14.42 -5.21
C TYR A 146 -7.71 13.73 -4.00
N LEU A 147 -9.02 13.44 -4.13
CA LEU A 147 -9.89 12.93 -3.05
C LEU A 147 -9.96 13.79 -1.78
N ASP A 148 -9.62 15.08 -1.86
CA ASP A 148 -9.55 16.02 -0.72
C ASP A 148 -8.47 15.67 0.31
N ILE A 149 -7.50 14.83 -0.04
CA ILE A 149 -6.49 14.32 0.89
C ILE A 149 -5.21 15.16 0.80
N ILE A 150 -4.86 15.81 1.91
CA ILE A 150 -3.68 16.66 2.04
C ILE A 150 -3.01 16.47 3.40
N SER A 151 -1.72 16.78 3.49
CA SER A 151 -0.95 16.77 4.74
C SER A 151 -0.09 18.04 4.86
N GLU A 152 0.41 18.31 6.06
CA GLU A 152 1.29 19.47 6.30
C GLU A 152 2.56 19.43 5.44
N ASP A 153 3.14 18.25 5.22
CA ASP A 153 4.32 18.12 4.38
C ASP A 153 4.02 18.42 2.91
N ILE A 154 2.85 18.00 2.42
CA ILE A 154 2.40 18.36 1.06
C ILE A 154 2.15 19.86 0.94
N ILE A 155 1.61 20.53 1.97
CA ILE A 155 1.46 21.99 1.94
C ILE A 155 2.79 22.70 1.70
N LYS A 156 3.85 22.30 2.40
CA LYS A 156 5.18 22.91 2.24
C LYS A 156 5.66 22.79 0.79
N ILE A 157 5.42 21.63 0.17
CA ILE A 157 5.79 21.38 -1.24
C ILE A 157 4.94 22.24 -2.18
N LEU A 158 3.62 22.32 -1.97
CA LEU A 158 2.73 23.14 -2.80
C LEU A 158 3.09 24.62 -2.77
N VAL A 159 3.45 25.16 -1.60
CA VAL A 159 3.93 26.55 -1.46
C VAL A 159 5.20 26.78 -2.27
N GLN A 160 6.13 25.81 -2.25
CA GLN A 160 7.37 25.88 -3.02
C GLN A 160 7.13 25.80 -4.53
N SER A 161 6.11 25.04 -4.97
CA SER A 161 5.68 24.94 -6.36
C SER A 161 4.86 26.14 -6.86
N GLY A 162 4.62 27.15 -6.01
CA GLY A 162 3.98 28.41 -6.38
C GLY A 162 2.47 28.47 -6.16
N TYR A 163 1.87 27.44 -5.56
CA TYR A 163 0.46 27.49 -5.17
C TYR A 163 0.26 28.38 -3.95
N SER A 164 -0.86 29.10 -3.94
CA SER A 164 -1.24 30.02 -2.86
C SER A 164 -2.38 29.49 -2.00
N VAL A 165 -3.25 28.69 -2.59
CA VAL A 165 -4.49 28.21 -1.99
C VAL A 165 -4.70 26.76 -2.38
N PHE A 166 -5.26 25.97 -1.47
CA PHE A 166 -5.93 24.72 -1.84
C PHE A 166 -7.42 24.76 -1.51
N VAL A 167 -8.18 23.95 -2.24
CA VAL A 167 -9.64 23.86 -2.16
C VAL A 167 -10.06 22.40 -2.07
N THR A 168 -11.10 22.10 -1.31
CA THR A 168 -11.69 20.75 -1.21
C THR A 168 -13.11 20.74 -1.78
N SER A 169 -13.66 19.54 -2.03
CA SER A 169 -15.02 19.35 -2.57
C SER A 169 -16.13 19.97 -1.72
N PHE A 170 -15.88 20.16 -0.42
CA PHE A 170 -16.78 20.88 0.50
C PHE A 170 -16.65 22.41 0.40
N SER A 171 -16.02 22.93 -0.66
CA SER A 171 -15.71 24.35 -0.88
C SER A 171 -14.92 24.98 0.27
N VAL A 172 -14.16 24.18 1.03
CA VAL A 172 -13.25 24.69 2.07
C VAL A 172 -12.01 25.22 1.37
N GLN A 173 -11.85 26.54 1.43
CA GLN A 173 -10.65 27.22 0.97
C GLN A 173 -9.69 27.42 2.13
N LYS A 174 -8.43 27.06 1.92
CA LYS A 174 -7.37 27.29 2.91
C LYS A 174 -6.17 27.94 2.24
N ASP A 175 -5.75 29.08 2.80
CA ASP A 175 -4.52 29.74 2.39
C ASP A 175 -3.34 28.90 2.86
N LEU A 176 -2.50 28.45 1.92
CA LEU A 176 -1.37 27.56 2.17
C LEU A 176 -0.28 28.22 3.05
N ARG A 177 -0.25 29.55 3.14
CA ARG A 177 0.71 30.31 3.96
C ARG A 177 0.17 30.63 5.35
N SER A 178 -1.13 30.45 5.57
CA SER A 178 -1.76 30.62 6.87
C SER A 178 -1.52 29.39 7.77
N GLN A 179 -1.39 29.62 9.08
CA GLN A 179 -1.36 28.51 10.03
C GLN A 179 -2.69 27.77 9.97
N THR A 180 -2.64 26.56 9.43
CA THR A 180 -3.81 25.74 9.16
C THR A 180 -3.69 24.46 9.98
N ASP A 181 -4.61 24.26 10.93
CA ASP A 181 -4.73 22.95 11.58
C ASP A 181 -5.24 21.93 10.55
N ILE A 182 -4.39 20.97 10.22
CA ILE A 182 -4.71 19.85 9.34
C ILE A 182 -4.79 18.59 10.18
N ILE A 183 -5.95 17.94 10.12
CA ILE A 183 -6.12 16.62 10.70
C ILE A 183 -5.42 15.62 9.77
N PRO A 184 -4.45 14.84 10.25
CA PRO A 184 -3.81 13.82 9.44
C PRO A 184 -4.85 12.84 8.87
N ALA A 185 -4.80 12.62 7.56
CA ALA A 185 -5.69 11.66 6.90
C ALA A 185 -5.28 10.22 7.24
N ASP A 186 -6.27 9.34 7.37
CA ASP A 186 -6.03 7.90 7.46
C ASP A 186 -5.63 7.35 6.08
N LEU A 187 -4.39 6.86 5.97
CA LEU A 187 -3.83 6.31 4.74
C LEU A 187 -3.93 4.77 4.67
N SER A 188 -4.56 4.13 5.65
CA SER A 188 -4.71 2.66 5.75
C SER A 188 -5.46 2.04 4.57
N ARG A 189 -6.17 2.87 3.78
CA ARG A 189 -6.85 2.44 2.55
C ARG A 189 -5.87 2.09 1.42
N TRP A 190 -4.71 2.73 1.36
CA TRP A 190 -3.73 2.58 0.26
C TRP A 190 -2.36 2.07 0.71
N SER A 191 -2.14 1.91 2.01
CA SER A 191 -0.89 1.45 2.59
C SER A 191 -1.13 0.67 3.88
N GLY A 192 -0.14 -0.14 4.29
CA GLY A 192 -0.16 -0.85 5.57
C GLY A 192 -0.38 -2.35 5.46
N LEU A 193 -1.05 -2.86 4.42
CA LEU A 193 -1.10 -4.30 4.17
C LEU A 193 0.24 -4.80 3.61
N PRO A 194 0.70 -6.02 3.94
CA PRO A 194 1.93 -6.60 3.40
C PRO A 194 2.01 -6.54 1.86
N VAL A 195 0.92 -6.93 1.18
CA VAL A 195 0.81 -6.87 -0.29
C VAL A 195 0.92 -5.43 -0.83
N GLN A 196 0.36 -4.44 -0.13
CA GLN A 196 0.44 -3.04 -0.54
C GLN A 196 1.85 -2.49 -0.34
N ASN A 197 2.50 -2.82 0.78
CA ASN A 197 3.86 -2.40 1.08
C ASN A 197 4.83 -2.98 0.05
N LEU A 198 4.69 -4.27 -0.30
CA LEU A 198 5.50 -4.92 -1.33
C LEU A 198 5.29 -4.30 -2.71
N ALA A 199 4.04 -3.97 -3.08
CA ALA A 199 3.75 -3.25 -4.32
C ALA A 199 4.44 -1.88 -4.37
N TRP A 200 4.46 -1.12 -3.28
CA TRP A 200 5.20 0.14 -3.17
C TRP A 200 6.72 -0.05 -3.26
N GLU A 201 7.27 -1.13 -2.69
CA GLU A 201 8.70 -1.47 -2.86
C GLU A 201 9.05 -1.73 -4.32
N TYR A 202 8.20 -2.42 -5.07
CA TYR A 202 8.44 -2.68 -6.50
C TYR A 202 8.39 -1.41 -7.35
N ILE A 203 7.49 -0.47 -7.04
CA ILE A 203 7.48 0.86 -7.67
C ILE A 203 8.79 1.59 -7.39
N LYS A 204 9.27 1.60 -6.13
CA LYS A 204 10.56 2.21 -5.77
C LYS A 204 11.74 1.60 -6.52
N ARG A 205 11.79 0.27 -6.66
CA ARG A 205 12.85 -0.42 -7.41
C ARG A 205 12.79 -0.08 -8.90
N ALA A 206 11.61 -0.09 -9.50
CA ALA A 206 11.42 0.29 -10.90
C ALA A 206 11.85 1.75 -11.15
N LYS A 207 11.52 2.65 -10.23
CA LYS A 207 11.97 4.05 -10.28
C LYS A 207 13.49 4.19 -10.19
N LEU A 208 14.14 3.43 -9.31
CA LEU A 208 15.60 3.42 -9.22
C LEU A 208 16.21 3.00 -10.56
N LYS A 209 15.64 1.98 -11.21
CA LYS A 209 16.07 1.54 -12.55
C LYS A 209 15.83 2.56 -13.65
N LEU A 210 14.72 3.30 -13.61
CA LEU A 210 14.54 4.45 -14.51
C LEU A 210 15.59 5.53 -14.29
N THR A 211 15.96 5.81 -13.04
CA THR A 211 17.00 6.79 -12.69
C THR A 211 18.37 6.33 -13.19
N GLU A 212 18.72 5.06 -13.03
CA GLU A 212 19.95 4.47 -13.58
C GLU A 212 19.95 4.56 -15.12
N TYR A 213 18.82 4.26 -15.76
CA TYR A 213 18.68 4.33 -17.21
C TYR A 213 18.85 5.76 -17.75
N ALA A 214 18.28 6.75 -17.07
CA ALA A 214 18.42 8.18 -17.40
C ALA A 214 19.88 8.65 -17.40
N ASN A 215 20.73 8.06 -16.56
CA ASN A 215 22.15 8.37 -16.46
C ASN A 215 23.03 7.46 -17.33
N SER A 216 22.44 6.56 -18.11
CA SER A 216 23.17 5.58 -18.91
C SER A 216 23.52 6.11 -20.30
N LYS A 217 24.55 5.52 -20.92
CA LYS A 217 24.90 5.79 -22.33
C LYS A 217 23.87 5.29 -23.35
N PHE A 218 22.90 4.48 -22.90
CA PHE A 218 21.83 3.90 -23.73
C PHE A 218 20.50 4.65 -23.55
N TYR A 219 20.55 5.82 -22.91
CA TYR A 219 19.40 6.67 -22.69
C TYR A 219 18.73 7.04 -24.02
N ASP A 220 17.42 6.85 -24.03
CA ASP A 220 16.52 7.24 -25.09
C ASP A 220 15.33 7.92 -24.42
N ALA A 221 15.07 9.17 -24.82
CA ALA A 221 14.05 10.00 -24.17
C ALA A 221 12.64 9.44 -24.37
N GLU A 222 12.33 8.90 -25.55
CA GLU A 222 11.00 8.35 -25.85
C GLU A 222 10.73 7.10 -25.01
N LYS A 223 11.72 6.20 -24.90
CA LYS A 223 11.62 5.01 -24.05
C LYS A 223 11.52 5.37 -22.57
N PHE A 224 12.31 6.34 -22.12
CA PHE A 224 12.27 6.82 -20.74
C PHE A 224 10.90 7.40 -20.40
N ASP A 225 10.37 8.27 -21.26
CA ASP A 225 9.07 8.91 -21.07
C ASP A 225 7.94 7.86 -21.07
N ALA A 226 7.97 6.90 -21.99
CA ALA A 226 7.00 5.81 -22.03
C ALA A 226 7.03 4.96 -20.74
N ALA A 227 8.23 4.61 -20.26
CA ALA A 227 8.39 3.83 -19.04
C ALA A 227 7.99 4.62 -17.79
N LYS A 228 8.24 5.93 -17.76
CA LYS A 228 7.86 6.82 -16.68
C LYS A 228 6.35 7.04 -16.60
N GLU A 229 5.68 7.19 -17.75
CA GLU A 229 4.21 7.23 -17.83
C GLU A 229 3.58 5.93 -17.31
N GLU A 230 4.15 4.77 -17.65
CA GLU A 230 3.70 3.49 -17.11
C GLU A 230 3.88 3.43 -15.59
N LEU A 231 5.01 3.90 -15.06
CA LEU A 231 5.26 3.97 -13.61
C LEU A 231 4.23 4.87 -12.90
N TYR A 232 3.91 6.04 -13.45
CA TYR A 232 2.89 6.93 -12.89
C TYR A 232 1.48 6.34 -12.92
N ASN A 233 1.18 5.42 -13.83
CA ASN A 233 -0.07 4.68 -13.81
C ASN A 233 -0.12 3.67 -12.66
N LEU A 234 1.02 3.09 -12.26
CA LEU A 234 1.13 2.16 -11.13
C LEU A 234 1.02 2.87 -9.77
N GLU A 235 1.31 4.17 -9.71
CA GLU A 235 1.13 4.99 -8.51
C GLU A 235 -0.33 5.29 -8.15
N LYS A 236 -1.27 4.99 -9.06
CA LYS A 236 -2.69 5.31 -8.86
C LYS A 236 -3.27 4.54 -7.67
N PRO A 237 -4.15 5.18 -6.87
CA PRO A 237 -4.69 4.58 -5.65
C PRO A 237 -5.50 3.29 -5.90
N ILE A 238 -6.09 3.14 -7.09
CA ILE A 238 -6.96 2.02 -7.43
C ILE A 238 -6.28 0.65 -7.26
N TRP A 239 -4.98 0.55 -7.58
CA TRP A 239 -4.21 -0.69 -7.42
C TRP A 239 -4.20 -1.16 -5.98
N PHE A 240 -3.99 -0.23 -5.06
CA PHE A 240 -3.88 -0.48 -3.62
C PHE A 240 -5.25 -0.74 -3.00
N GLU A 241 -6.29 -0.03 -3.45
CA GLU A 241 -7.67 -0.27 -3.00
C GLU A 241 -8.16 -1.66 -3.38
N ASN A 242 -7.82 -2.12 -4.59
CA ASN A 242 -8.25 -3.44 -5.08
C ASN A 242 -7.69 -4.58 -4.23
N TYR A 243 -6.51 -4.45 -3.62
CA TYR A 243 -5.98 -5.43 -2.67
C TYR A 243 -6.83 -5.57 -1.40
N LYS A 244 -7.64 -4.57 -1.05
CA LYS A 244 -8.60 -4.61 0.08
C LYS A 244 -9.98 -5.15 -0.33
N SER A 245 -10.18 -5.54 -1.58
CA SER A 245 -11.46 -6.07 -2.03
C SER A 245 -11.89 -7.29 -1.21
N CYS A 246 -13.19 -7.55 -1.09
CA CYS A 246 -13.66 -8.84 -0.59
C CYS A 246 -13.65 -9.93 -1.68
N ASP A 247 -13.45 -9.56 -2.94
CA ASP A 247 -13.39 -10.46 -4.09
C ASP A 247 -11.94 -10.89 -4.35
N GLU A 248 -11.67 -12.17 -4.15
CA GLU A 248 -10.34 -12.78 -4.32
C GLU A 248 -9.91 -12.83 -5.79
N ASP A 249 -10.84 -13.04 -6.73
CA ASP A 249 -10.50 -13.08 -8.15
C ASP A 249 -10.17 -11.69 -8.66
N LYS A 250 -10.87 -10.66 -8.16
CA LYS A 250 -10.50 -9.26 -8.40
C LYS A 250 -9.10 -8.94 -7.89
N LYS A 251 -8.67 -9.46 -6.74
CA LYS A 251 -7.30 -9.26 -6.23
C LYS A 251 -6.25 -9.96 -7.11
N LYS A 252 -6.52 -11.19 -7.57
CA LYS A 252 -5.63 -11.93 -8.49
C LYS A 252 -5.48 -11.20 -9.82
N GLU A 253 -6.59 -10.73 -10.37
CA GLU A 253 -6.60 -9.95 -11.61
C GLU A 253 -5.82 -8.64 -11.43
N ASN A 254 -6.06 -7.93 -10.33
CA ASN A 254 -5.32 -6.71 -9.98
C ASN A 254 -3.82 -6.96 -9.89
N ASP A 255 -3.40 -8.02 -9.19
CA ASP A 255 -1.99 -8.43 -9.07
C ASP A 255 -1.35 -8.72 -10.43
N LEU A 256 -2.05 -9.49 -11.28
CA LEU A 256 -1.58 -9.82 -12.63
C LEU A 256 -1.32 -8.56 -13.44
N TRP A 257 -2.28 -7.63 -13.48
CA TRP A 257 -2.17 -6.39 -14.24
C TRP A 257 -1.12 -5.44 -13.64
N PHE A 258 -1.03 -5.36 -12.32
CA PHE A 258 -0.01 -4.55 -11.65
C PHE A 258 1.41 -5.02 -12.00
N ARG A 259 1.66 -6.34 -11.93
CA ARG A 259 2.96 -6.92 -12.32
C ARG A 259 3.22 -6.83 -13.81
N ALA A 260 2.19 -6.89 -14.65
CA ALA A 260 2.33 -6.65 -16.08
C ALA A 260 2.78 -5.21 -16.36
N GLY A 261 2.18 -4.22 -15.68
CA GLY A 261 2.61 -2.82 -15.78
C GLY A 261 4.04 -2.62 -15.29
N LEU A 262 4.43 -3.22 -14.15
CA LEU A 262 5.82 -3.21 -13.71
C LEU A 262 6.73 -3.81 -14.79
N SER A 263 6.36 -4.95 -15.37
CA SER A 263 7.15 -5.59 -16.44
C SER A 263 7.31 -4.69 -17.67
N ASN A 264 6.29 -3.90 -18.01
CA ASN A 264 6.34 -2.95 -19.12
C ASN A 264 7.36 -1.84 -18.85
N VAL A 265 7.48 -1.35 -17.61
CA VAL A 265 8.51 -0.36 -17.23
C VAL A 265 9.91 -0.87 -17.58
N TYR A 266 10.26 -2.09 -17.16
CA TYR A 266 11.58 -2.70 -17.44
C TYR A 266 11.80 -2.95 -18.93
N ARG A 267 10.79 -3.51 -19.61
CA ARG A 267 10.86 -3.81 -21.05
C ARG A 267 11.04 -2.55 -21.89
N ALA A 268 10.36 -1.46 -21.55
CA ALA A 268 10.44 -0.19 -22.27
C ALA A 268 11.88 0.35 -22.32
N ILE A 269 12.62 0.22 -21.21
CA ILE A 269 14.04 0.64 -21.11
C ILE A 269 15.04 -0.48 -21.48
N GLY A 270 14.56 -1.64 -21.95
CA GLY A 270 15.39 -2.76 -22.36
C GLY A 270 16.19 -3.42 -21.23
N GLN A 271 15.69 -3.36 -20.00
CA GLN A 271 16.27 -4.05 -18.84
C GLN A 271 15.66 -5.44 -18.66
N ASP A 272 16.46 -6.37 -18.16
CA ASP A 272 15.98 -7.70 -17.78
C ASP A 272 14.95 -7.60 -16.65
N LEU A 273 13.93 -8.47 -16.69
CA LEU A 273 12.87 -8.48 -15.70
C LEU A 273 13.39 -9.11 -14.40
N PRO A 274 13.31 -8.40 -13.25
CA PRO A 274 13.58 -9.00 -11.96
C PRO A 274 12.69 -10.24 -11.73
N PRO A 275 13.26 -11.41 -11.37
CA PRO A 275 12.51 -12.65 -11.20
C PRO A 275 11.32 -12.53 -10.26
N GLU A 276 11.42 -11.68 -9.23
CA GLU A 276 10.38 -11.46 -8.22
C GLU A 276 9.09 -10.85 -8.79
N ILE A 277 9.14 -10.17 -9.95
CA ILE A 277 7.93 -9.66 -10.64
C ILE A 277 7.14 -10.80 -11.30
N SER A 278 7.79 -11.94 -11.54
CA SER A 278 7.08 -13.14 -12.04
C SER A 278 6.30 -13.84 -10.93
N VAL A 279 6.58 -13.51 -9.67
CA VAL A 279 5.88 -14.06 -8.50
C VAL A 279 4.70 -13.14 -8.15
N PRO A 280 3.48 -13.69 -7.94
CA PRO A 280 2.35 -12.91 -7.43
C PRO A 280 2.68 -12.19 -6.13
N ILE A 281 2.38 -10.89 -6.06
CA ILE A 281 2.47 -10.08 -4.83
C ILE A 281 1.32 -10.46 -3.91
N TYR A 282 0.14 -10.65 -4.52
CA TYR A 282 -1.04 -11.14 -3.83
C TYR A 282 -1.15 -12.66 -3.93
N ILE A 283 -1.30 -13.31 -2.76
CA ILE A 283 -1.49 -14.76 -2.64
C ILE A 283 -2.85 -14.98 -1.99
N SER A 284 -3.74 -15.71 -2.68
CA SER A 284 -5.08 -16.01 -2.15
C SER A 284 -5.00 -16.93 -0.95
N SER A 285 -5.81 -16.64 0.07
CA SER A 285 -6.02 -17.52 1.24
C SER A 285 -6.76 -18.82 0.86
N SER A 286 -7.43 -18.85 -0.29
CA SER A 286 -8.04 -20.05 -0.87
C SER A 286 -6.98 -20.93 -1.56
N ARG A 287 -6.26 -21.69 -0.75
CA ARG A 287 -5.15 -22.55 -1.15
C ARG A 287 -5.63 -23.71 -2.05
N ASN A 288 -5.35 -23.63 -3.34
CA ASN A 288 -4.94 -24.82 -4.06
C ASN A 288 -3.46 -24.66 -4.41
N PRO A 289 -2.58 -25.57 -3.93
CA PRO A 289 -1.19 -25.55 -4.36
C PRO A 289 -1.14 -25.69 -5.87
N LEU A 290 -0.37 -24.82 -6.52
CA LEU A 290 -0.17 -24.88 -7.95
C LEU A 290 0.69 -26.10 -8.26
N LEU A 291 0.14 -27.01 -9.06
CA LEU A 291 0.91 -28.06 -9.71
C LEU A 291 1.44 -27.45 -11.00
N ASP A 292 2.75 -27.36 -11.16
CA ASP A 292 3.32 -27.10 -12.48
C ASP A 292 3.10 -28.37 -13.32
N ALA A 293 2.16 -28.28 -14.27
CA ALA A 293 1.76 -29.40 -15.14
C ALA A 293 2.90 -29.89 -16.05
N THR A 294 3.97 -29.10 -16.20
CA THR A 294 5.14 -29.42 -17.00
C THR A 294 6.27 -30.05 -16.19
N THR A 295 6.46 -29.68 -14.91
CA THR A 295 7.57 -30.16 -14.07
C THR A 295 7.16 -31.19 -13.02
N SER A 296 5.85 -31.41 -12.81
CA SER A 296 5.30 -32.18 -11.67
C SER A 296 5.70 -31.61 -10.30
N GLU A 297 6.07 -30.34 -10.25
CA GLU A 297 6.47 -29.65 -9.02
C GLU A 297 5.24 -29.15 -8.26
N TYR A 298 5.28 -29.29 -6.93
CA TYR A 298 4.31 -28.70 -6.03
C TYR A 298 4.84 -27.38 -5.52
N ILE A 299 4.02 -26.33 -5.51
CA ILE A 299 4.40 -25.05 -4.90
C ILE A 299 3.37 -24.64 -3.84
N LEU A 300 3.85 -24.35 -2.64
CA LEU A 300 3.05 -23.80 -1.55
C LEU A 300 3.71 -22.52 -1.04
N TYR A 301 2.96 -21.42 -0.97
CA TYR A 301 3.40 -20.16 -0.37
C TYR A 301 2.43 -19.71 0.72
N PHE A 302 2.96 -19.10 1.77
CA PHE A 302 2.16 -18.36 2.76
C PHE A 302 2.95 -17.14 3.26
N ALA A 303 2.23 -16.03 3.42
CA ALA A 303 2.77 -14.75 3.89
C ALA A 303 2.47 -14.55 5.38
N ASP A 304 3.21 -13.66 6.02
CA ASP A 304 2.86 -13.17 7.35
C ASP A 304 1.59 -12.31 7.26
N ASP A 305 0.48 -12.79 7.84
CA ASP A 305 -0.78 -12.05 7.89
C ASP A 305 -0.97 -11.29 9.23
N THR A 306 -0.17 -11.53 10.27
CA THR A 306 -0.14 -10.80 11.56
C THR A 306 0.97 -11.32 12.49
N ASP A 307 1.82 -10.44 13.08
CA ASP A 307 1.99 -10.31 14.54
C ASP A 307 2.85 -9.10 15.01
N ASN A 308 2.47 -8.51 16.16
CA ASN A 308 3.17 -7.42 16.85
C ASN A 308 4.35 -7.94 17.66
N ILE A 309 5.48 -8.29 17.02
CA ILE A 309 6.73 -8.56 17.73
C ILE A 309 7.88 -7.92 16.95
N PHE A 310 8.31 -6.73 17.37
CA PHE A 310 9.56 -6.15 16.88
C PHE A 310 10.59 -6.13 17.99
N LEU A 311 11.75 -6.70 17.70
CA LEU A 311 13.08 -6.25 18.12
C LEU A 311 14.18 -6.91 17.23
N SER A 312 14.02 -6.87 15.90
CA SER A 312 15.09 -7.24 14.94
C SER A 312 15.09 -6.27 13.74
N SER A 313 16.25 -6.19 13.06
CA SER A 313 16.43 -5.54 11.76
C SER A 313 15.89 -6.36 10.57
N CYS A 314 15.52 -7.62 10.77
CA CYS A 314 15.00 -8.55 9.76
C CYS A 314 13.54 -8.95 10.08
N SER A 315 12.77 -9.27 9.05
CA SER A 315 11.39 -9.77 9.14
C SER A 315 11.17 -10.85 8.09
N LEU A 316 10.48 -11.91 8.44
CA LEU A 316 10.01 -12.95 7.54
C LEU A 316 8.82 -12.40 6.74
N LEU A 317 8.95 -12.35 5.42
CA LEU A 317 7.91 -11.81 4.54
C LEU A 317 6.99 -12.91 4.03
N ALA A 318 7.57 -14.05 3.66
CA ALA A 318 6.86 -15.20 3.14
C ALA A 318 7.73 -16.45 3.21
N PHE A 319 7.08 -17.61 3.14
CA PHE A 319 7.75 -18.90 2.99
C PHE A 319 7.12 -19.69 1.84
N GLY A 320 8.00 -20.30 1.05
CA GLY A 320 7.69 -21.16 -0.07
C GLY A 320 8.29 -22.55 0.10
N VAL A 321 7.57 -23.59 -0.32
CA VAL A 321 8.15 -24.93 -0.50
C VAL A 321 7.83 -25.47 -1.89
N LYS A 322 8.87 -25.94 -2.57
CA LYS A 322 8.80 -26.64 -3.85
C LYS A 322 9.28 -28.07 -3.68
N LYS A 323 8.66 -29.03 -4.36
CA LYS A 323 9.19 -30.41 -4.42
C LYS A 323 9.12 -30.95 -5.82
N SER A 324 10.26 -31.43 -6.31
CA SER A 324 10.41 -32.20 -7.54
C SER A 324 10.65 -33.68 -7.21
N THR A 325 10.96 -34.48 -8.23
CA THR A 325 11.32 -35.90 -8.06
C THR A 325 12.71 -36.10 -7.45
N ILE A 326 13.54 -35.07 -7.41
CA ILE A 326 14.94 -35.16 -6.96
C ILE A 326 15.23 -34.35 -5.70
N GLU A 327 14.51 -33.25 -5.48
CA GLU A 327 14.77 -32.34 -4.36
C GLU A 327 13.52 -31.61 -3.86
N ILE A 328 13.66 -31.07 -2.66
CA ILE A 328 12.74 -30.16 -2.00
C ILE A 328 13.48 -28.83 -1.85
N VAL A 329 12.87 -27.75 -2.33
CA VAL A 329 13.41 -26.40 -2.25
C VAL A 329 12.57 -25.61 -1.27
N PHE A 330 13.22 -24.98 -0.28
CA PHE A 330 12.60 -24.07 0.66
C PHE A 330 13.03 -22.65 0.33
N ASP A 331 12.05 -21.80 0.03
CA ASP A 331 12.24 -20.38 -0.28
C ASP A 331 11.80 -19.56 0.93
N ILE A 332 12.70 -18.77 1.49
CA ILE A 332 12.43 -17.90 2.64
C ILE A 332 12.62 -16.46 2.18
N PHE A 333 11.57 -15.66 2.25
CA PHE A 333 11.62 -14.25 1.87
C PHE A 333 11.81 -13.40 3.13
N ILE A 334 12.79 -12.50 3.11
CA ILE A 334 13.20 -11.69 4.27
C ILE A 334 13.36 -10.21 3.94
N SER A 335 13.10 -9.33 4.90
CA SER A 335 13.18 -7.88 4.69
C SER A 335 14.61 -7.33 4.61
N SER A 336 15.57 -7.94 5.32
CA SER A 336 16.98 -7.55 5.30
C SER A 336 17.88 -8.72 5.73
N VAL A 337 19.18 -8.64 5.42
CA VAL A 337 20.15 -9.70 5.75
C VAL A 337 20.70 -9.50 7.15
N SER A 338 20.75 -10.56 7.94
CA SER A 338 21.30 -10.57 9.29
C SER A 338 22.11 -11.85 9.56
N ASP A 339 22.88 -11.84 10.65
CA ASP A 339 23.56 -13.04 11.19
C ASP A 339 22.59 -13.93 12.00
N GLU A 340 21.28 -13.71 11.86
CA GLU A 340 20.23 -14.41 12.58
C GLU A 340 19.96 -15.79 11.95
N VAL A 341 19.33 -16.66 12.74
CA VAL A 341 19.01 -18.02 12.30
C VAL A 341 17.52 -18.10 12.03
N ILE A 342 17.15 -18.72 10.91
CA ILE A 342 15.77 -19.01 10.56
C ILE A 342 15.57 -20.51 10.59
N ASP A 343 14.67 -21.00 11.43
CA ASP A 343 14.33 -22.42 11.46
C ASP A 343 12.99 -22.67 10.79
N ILE A 344 12.95 -23.71 9.96
CA ILE A 344 11.73 -24.25 9.35
C ILE A 344 11.40 -25.56 10.05
N TYR A 345 10.33 -25.59 10.83
CA TYR A 345 9.79 -26.76 11.49
C TYR A 345 8.70 -27.40 10.64
N ILE A 346 8.77 -28.72 10.47
CA ILE A 346 7.93 -29.48 9.55
C ILE A 346 7.25 -30.61 10.32
N ASP A 347 5.92 -30.54 10.39
CA ASP A 347 5.05 -31.63 10.84
C ASP A 347 4.58 -32.40 9.60
N LEU A 348 5.02 -33.65 9.45
CA LEU A 348 4.70 -34.44 8.27
C LEU A 348 3.28 -35.00 8.26
N ASN A 349 2.68 -35.19 9.43
CA ASN A 349 1.54 -36.10 9.59
C ASN A 349 0.37 -35.54 10.39
N LYS A 350 0.51 -34.38 11.04
CA LYS A 350 -0.52 -33.67 11.81
C LYS A 350 -1.11 -34.51 12.94
N LYS A 351 -0.32 -35.46 13.45
CA LYS A 351 -0.73 -36.31 14.56
C LYS A 351 -0.19 -35.74 15.86
N ASN A 352 -1.12 -35.56 16.78
CA ASN A 352 -0.80 -35.14 18.14
C ASN A 352 0.30 -36.03 18.75
N ASN A 353 1.34 -35.42 19.29
CA ASN A 353 2.50 -36.07 19.92
C ASN A 353 3.37 -36.95 19.00
N ALA A 354 3.32 -36.78 17.68
CA ALA A 354 4.18 -37.53 16.75
C ALA A 354 5.60 -36.92 16.57
N GLY A 355 5.79 -35.68 17.03
CA GLY A 355 7.04 -34.93 16.90
C GLY A 355 7.55 -34.31 18.21
N SER A 356 8.47 -33.34 18.08
CA SER A 356 8.92 -32.48 19.16
C SER A 356 8.10 -31.20 19.24
N THR A 357 7.89 -30.69 20.45
CA THR A 357 7.33 -29.35 20.66
C THR A 357 8.40 -28.31 20.98
N SER A 358 9.62 -28.71 21.33
CA SER A 358 10.70 -27.77 21.63
C SER A 358 11.38 -27.30 20.35
N PHE A 359 11.84 -26.05 20.32
CA PHE A 359 12.68 -25.57 19.22
C PHE A 359 14.09 -26.16 19.29
N ILE A 360 14.77 -26.23 18.14
CA ILE A 360 16.13 -26.78 18.05
C ILE A 360 17.16 -25.80 18.62
N GLY A 361 18.35 -26.29 18.94
CA GLY A 361 19.47 -25.42 19.31
C GLY A 361 19.35 -24.70 20.66
N GLY A 362 18.32 -24.98 21.46
CA GLY A 362 18.08 -24.27 22.71
C GLY A 362 17.45 -22.90 22.50
N HIS A 363 16.87 -22.66 21.32
CA HIS A 363 16.06 -21.48 21.06
C HIS A 363 14.88 -21.40 22.05
N ASN A 364 14.56 -20.18 22.46
CA ASN A 364 13.50 -19.92 23.44
C ASN A 364 12.13 -20.15 22.81
N GLY A 365 11.25 -20.85 23.53
CA GLY A 365 9.89 -21.14 23.11
C GLY A 365 9.61 -22.62 22.82
N PHE A 366 8.34 -22.93 22.58
CA PHE A 366 7.86 -24.25 22.22
C PHE A 366 6.52 -24.14 21.46
N THR A 367 6.20 -25.16 20.67
CA THR A 367 4.92 -25.31 19.98
C THR A 367 3.93 -26.11 20.84
N ASP A 368 2.64 -26.01 20.54
CA ASP A 368 1.66 -26.92 21.14
C ASP A 368 1.81 -28.35 20.59
N SER A 369 1.13 -29.31 21.23
CA SER A 369 1.25 -30.73 20.85
C SER A 369 0.56 -31.08 19.52
N LEU A 370 -0.32 -30.21 19.00
CA LEU A 370 -0.95 -30.34 17.68
C LEU A 370 -0.02 -29.86 16.57
N SER A 371 0.97 -29.05 16.91
CA SER A 371 2.00 -28.49 16.04
C SER A 371 3.38 -29.08 16.32
N ALA A 372 3.41 -30.32 16.80
CA ALA A 372 4.65 -31.03 17.07
C ALA A 372 5.32 -31.41 15.74
N TRP A 373 6.60 -31.08 15.59
CA TRP A 373 7.33 -31.23 14.32
C TRP A 373 8.21 -32.48 14.31
N GLU A 374 8.36 -33.13 13.15
CA GLU A 374 9.28 -34.27 12.99
C GLU A 374 10.60 -33.92 12.32
N TYR A 375 10.63 -32.86 11.51
CA TYR A 375 11.85 -32.35 10.90
C TYR A 375 12.00 -30.86 11.18
N ALA A 376 13.25 -30.40 11.27
CA ALA A 376 13.56 -28.98 11.36
C ALA A 376 14.75 -28.66 10.45
N VAL A 377 14.67 -27.58 9.68
CA VAL A 377 15.78 -27.06 8.87
C VAL A 377 16.24 -25.75 9.51
N SER A 378 17.44 -25.75 10.08
CA SER A 378 18.04 -24.53 10.64
C SER A 378 18.89 -23.85 9.58
N VAL A 379 18.52 -22.64 9.19
CA VAL A 379 19.13 -21.87 8.11
C VAL A 379 19.93 -20.72 8.70
N SER A 380 21.21 -20.72 8.40
CA SER A 380 22.16 -19.64 8.71
C SER A 380 22.63 -19.01 7.41
N THR A 381 23.33 -17.87 7.49
CA THR A 381 23.80 -17.09 6.33
C THR A 381 24.41 -17.94 5.21
N ASN A 382 25.20 -18.97 5.53
CA ASN A 382 25.91 -19.75 4.51
C ASN A 382 25.57 -21.25 4.51
N SER A 383 24.73 -21.72 5.42
CA SER A 383 24.48 -23.16 5.56
C SER A 383 23.14 -23.48 6.18
N ALA A 384 22.58 -24.63 5.77
CA ALA A 384 21.38 -25.19 6.34
C ALA A 384 21.66 -26.55 6.97
N LYS A 385 21.12 -26.80 8.16
CA LYS A 385 21.24 -28.06 8.90
C LYS A 385 19.86 -28.69 9.02
N LEU A 386 19.72 -29.92 8.53
CA LEU A 386 18.48 -30.68 8.69
C LEU A 386 18.55 -31.55 9.95
N PHE A 387 17.54 -31.44 10.79
CA PHE A 387 17.33 -32.21 12.00
C PHE A 387 16.09 -33.07 11.88
N ARG A 388 16.14 -34.22 12.54
CA ARG A 388 15.01 -35.14 12.68
C ARG A 388 14.70 -35.36 14.15
N TYR A 389 13.42 -35.36 14.48
CA TYR A 389 12.91 -35.71 15.80
C TYR A 389 13.43 -37.08 16.25
N ASN A 390 13.82 -37.14 17.54
CA ASN A 390 14.25 -38.35 18.22
C ASN A 390 13.41 -38.53 19.48
N ARG A 391 12.72 -39.66 19.60
CA ARG A 391 11.86 -39.96 20.76
C ARG A 391 12.62 -40.13 22.06
N THR A 392 13.89 -40.51 22.00
CA THR A 392 14.69 -40.92 23.17
C THR A 392 15.69 -39.86 23.63
N GLY A 393 15.74 -38.71 22.97
CA GLY A 393 16.73 -37.68 23.24
C GLY A 393 16.55 -36.45 22.36
N PRO A 394 17.55 -35.55 22.29
CA PRO A 394 17.45 -34.35 21.46
C PRO A 394 17.35 -34.70 19.97
N PRO A 395 16.79 -33.79 19.15
CA PRO A 395 16.77 -33.93 17.69
C PRO A 395 18.15 -34.20 17.11
N VAL A 396 18.22 -35.10 16.13
CA VAL A 396 19.48 -35.56 15.53
C VAL A 396 19.69 -34.84 14.20
N ARG A 397 20.87 -34.27 13.98
CA ARG A 397 21.24 -33.73 12.66
C ARG A 397 21.40 -34.86 11.66
N VAL A 398 20.63 -34.82 10.59
CA VAL A 398 20.63 -35.84 9.53
C VAL A 398 21.19 -35.30 8.21
N GLY A 399 21.31 -33.99 8.03
CA GLY A 399 21.85 -33.40 6.80
C GLY A 399 22.53 -32.04 7.01
N PHE A 400 23.35 -31.66 6.04
CA PHE A 400 24.01 -30.36 5.94
C PHE A 400 24.03 -29.92 4.48
N PHE A 401 23.55 -28.72 4.20
CA PHE A 401 23.30 -28.22 2.85
C PHE A 401 23.81 -26.79 2.70
N ALA A 402 24.14 -26.42 1.46
CA ALA A 402 24.46 -25.05 1.13
C ALA A 402 23.18 -24.21 1.07
N VAL A 403 23.34 -22.90 1.29
CA VAL A 403 22.28 -21.91 1.19
C VAL A 403 22.61 -20.99 0.01
N ASN A 404 21.62 -20.78 -0.86
CA ASN A 404 21.73 -19.82 -1.95
C ASN A 404 21.05 -18.51 -1.51
N ASN A 405 21.82 -17.44 -1.39
CA ASN A 405 21.31 -16.13 -1.02
C ASN A 405 21.14 -15.26 -2.25
N PHE A 406 19.90 -14.94 -2.58
CA PHE A 406 19.53 -13.99 -3.63
C PHE A 406 19.13 -12.67 -2.98
N LEU A 407 20.14 -11.96 -2.45
CA LEU A 407 19.92 -10.80 -1.58
C LEU A 407 19.22 -9.63 -2.27
N ASP A 408 19.47 -9.42 -3.56
CA ASP A 408 18.75 -8.42 -4.37
C ASP A 408 17.23 -8.73 -4.44
N ASN A 409 16.87 -10.00 -4.29
CA ASN A 409 15.51 -10.51 -4.37
C ASN A 409 14.91 -10.83 -3.00
N ASN A 410 15.58 -10.44 -1.90
CA ASN A 410 15.12 -10.72 -0.54
C ASN A 410 14.85 -12.22 -0.29
N LEU A 411 15.58 -13.11 -0.96
CA LEU A 411 15.29 -14.54 -0.98
C LEU A 411 16.50 -15.36 -0.48
N ILE A 412 16.21 -16.27 0.44
CA ILE A 412 17.11 -17.34 0.86
C ILE A 412 16.52 -18.66 0.37
N GLU A 413 17.30 -19.42 -0.40
CA GLU A 413 16.90 -20.71 -0.94
C GLU A 413 17.72 -21.84 -0.32
N VAL A 414 17.04 -22.89 0.14
CA VAL A 414 17.65 -24.12 0.66
C VAL A 414 17.17 -25.32 -0.14
N ARG A 415 18.10 -26.08 -0.71
CA ARG A 415 17.81 -27.30 -1.46
C ARG A 415 18.16 -28.54 -0.66
N ILE A 416 17.18 -29.42 -0.45
CA ILE A 416 17.31 -30.68 0.27
C ILE A 416 16.93 -31.83 -0.68
N PRO A 417 17.79 -32.82 -0.92
CA PRO A 417 17.43 -33.96 -1.76
C PRO A 417 16.19 -34.71 -1.23
N GLU A 418 15.34 -35.16 -2.13
CA GLU A 418 14.00 -35.68 -1.81
C GLU A 418 14.02 -36.87 -0.83
N ASN A 419 15.08 -37.68 -0.89
CA ASN A 419 15.25 -38.85 -0.06
C ASN A 419 15.46 -38.54 1.44
N TYR A 420 15.73 -37.28 1.82
CA TYR A 420 15.86 -36.88 3.22
C TYR A 420 14.52 -36.68 3.92
N ILE A 421 13.50 -36.17 3.21
CA ILE A 421 12.18 -35.89 3.78
C ILE A 421 11.11 -36.46 2.85
N LEU A 422 10.63 -37.65 3.22
CA LEU A 422 9.59 -38.35 2.45
C LEU A 422 8.21 -37.76 2.70
N GLY A 423 7.35 -37.87 1.69
CA GLY A 423 5.95 -37.43 1.75
C GLY A 423 5.64 -36.28 0.81
N ASN A 424 4.43 -35.74 0.93
CA ASN A 424 3.95 -34.65 0.09
C ASN A 424 3.92 -33.34 0.91
N PRO A 425 4.75 -32.33 0.56
CA PRO A 425 4.77 -31.01 1.20
C PRO A 425 3.40 -30.35 1.37
N LYS A 426 2.42 -30.64 0.49
CA LYS A 426 1.04 -30.17 0.62
C LYS A 426 0.36 -30.62 1.91
N LYS A 427 0.72 -31.80 2.41
CA LYS A 427 0.08 -32.43 3.57
C LYS A 427 0.80 -32.10 4.89
N TRP A 428 1.97 -31.48 4.81
CA TRP A 428 2.74 -31.12 5.99
C TRP A 428 2.16 -29.86 6.65
N GLY A 429 2.45 -29.67 7.93
CA GLY A 429 2.32 -28.40 8.65
C GLY A 429 3.69 -27.73 8.74
N TYR A 430 3.71 -26.40 8.76
CA TYR A 430 4.95 -25.63 8.81
C TYR A 430 4.88 -24.55 9.89
N ILE A 431 6.00 -24.36 10.57
CA ILE A 431 6.28 -23.19 11.38
C ILE A 431 7.66 -22.69 10.95
N VAL A 432 7.75 -21.43 10.54
CA VAL A 432 9.00 -20.78 10.18
C VAL A 432 9.25 -19.70 11.22
N ALA A 433 10.35 -19.79 11.96
CA ALA A 433 10.66 -18.89 13.06
C ALA A 433 12.06 -18.31 12.92
N GLY A 434 12.18 -17.01 13.07
CA GLY A 434 13.43 -16.27 13.11
C GLY A 434 13.94 -16.10 14.54
N PHE A 435 15.23 -16.33 14.75
CA PHE A 435 15.88 -16.26 16.07
C PHE A 435 17.10 -15.34 16.08
N LEU A 436 17.15 -14.48 17.09
CA LEU A 436 18.33 -13.67 17.43
C LEU A 436 19.48 -14.57 17.91
N PRO A 437 20.74 -14.08 17.90
CA PRO A 437 21.88 -14.80 18.48
C PRO A 437 21.71 -15.16 19.97
N SER A 438 20.83 -14.47 20.70
CA SER A 438 20.46 -14.81 22.07
C SER A 438 19.58 -16.06 22.19
N GLY A 439 19.02 -16.54 21.07
CA GLY A 439 18.02 -17.60 21.00
C GLY A 439 16.58 -17.10 21.13
N ASP A 440 16.36 -15.79 21.26
CA ASP A 440 15.02 -15.20 21.31
C ASP A 440 14.38 -15.13 19.92
N ILE A 441 13.08 -15.39 19.85
CA ILE A 441 12.30 -15.27 18.62
C ILE A 441 12.17 -13.79 18.25
N PHE A 442 12.46 -13.44 17.00
CA PHE A 442 12.15 -12.11 16.47
C PHE A 442 10.95 -12.09 15.53
N ASP A 443 10.62 -13.22 14.88
CA ASP A 443 9.51 -13.32 13.93
C ASP A 443 9.04 -14.77 13.75
N ILE A 444 7.78 -15.00 13.35
CA ILE A 444 7.20 -16.32 13.15
C ILE A 444 6.06 -16.32 12.11
N ILE A 445 6.07 -17.28 11.20
CA ILE A 445 4.98 -17.54 10.24
C ILE A 445 4.55 -19.01 10.30
N GLY A 446 3.25 -19.30 10.28
CA GLY A 446 2.70 -20.66 10.36
C GLY A 446 1.71 -21.03 9.25
N TYR A 447 1.67 -22.32 8.88
CA TYR A 447 0.72 -22.87 7.90
C TYR A 447 0.05 -24.15 8.41
N ASP A 448 -1.29 -24.10 8.44
CA ASP A 448 -2.21 -25.21 8.76
C ASP A 448 -1.99 -25.82 10.16
N VAL A 449 -1.82 -24.93 11.14
CA VAL A 449 -2.02 -25.22 12.57
C VAL A 449 -3.54 -25.23 12.81
N PRO A 450 -4.15 -26.31 13.32
CA PRO A 450 -5.60 -26.38 13.48
C PRO A 450 -6.10 -25.21 14.35
N ILE A 451 -6.89 -24.33 13.73
CA ILE A 451 -7.48 -23.16 14.39
C ILE A 451 -8.55 -23.66 15.37
N SER A 452 -8.15 -23.78 16.63
CA SER A 452 -9.03 -23.99 17.77
C SER A 452 -8.49 -23.11 18.89
N GLU A 453 -8.84 -21.81 18.85
CA GLU A 453 -8.55 -20.86 19.94
C GLU A 453 -7.16 -21.02 20.57
N THR A 454 -6.13 -20.96 19.74
CA THR A 454 -4.77 -20.77 20.22
C THR A 454 -4.13 -19.85 19.21
N VAL A 455 -4.22 -18.55 19.52
CA VAL A 455 -3.10 -17.62 19.34
C VAL A 455 -1.83 -18.46 19.51
N ILE A 456 -0.85 -18.33 18.61
CA ILE A 456 0.52 -18.63 18.99
C ILE A 456 0.71 -17.76 20.24
N GLN A 457 0.48 -18.34 21.42
CA GLN A 457 0.88 -17.73 22.67
C GLN A 457 2.38 -17.86 22.59
N VAL A 458 3.00 -16.98 21.81
CA VAL A 458 4.26 -16.38 22.18
C VAL A 458 4.02 -16.05 23.64
N PRO A 459 4.68 -16.76 24.56
CA PRO A 459 4.59 -16.38 25.93
C PRO A 459 5.00 -14.91 25.91
N ALA A 460 4.11 -14.00 26.31
CA ALA A 460 4.57 -12.78 26.93
C ALA A 460 5.70 -13.22 27.84
N LEU A 461 6.95 -12.84 27.52
CA LEU A 461 8.17 -13.13 28.25
C LEU A 461 7.86 -13.74 29.62
N ARG A 462 7.76 -15.07 29.69
CA ARG A 462 7.68 -15.74 30.98
C ARG A 462 9.11 -16.04 31.36
N SER A 463 9.75 -15.07 32.00
CA SER A 463 10.79 -15.43 32.97
C SER A 463 10.18 -16.40 33.98
N LYS A 464 11.02 -17.27 34.54
CA LYS A 464 10.63 -18.18 35.64
C LYS A 464 9.60 -17.60 36.61
#